data_AF-A0A3B3Z377-F1
#
_entry.id   AF-A0A3B3Z377-F1
#
_cell.length_a   1.000
_cell.length_b   1.000
_cell.length_c   1.000
_cell.angle_alpha   90.00
_cell.angle_beta   90.00
_cell.angle_gamma   90.00
#
_symmetry.space_group_name_H-M   'P 1'
#
loop_
_entity.id
_entity.type
_entity.pdbx_description
1 polymer ?
#
loop_
_entity_poly.entity_id
_entity_poly.type
_entity_poly.pdbx_seq_one_letter_code
_entity_poly.pdbx_strand_id
1 'polypeptide(L)'
;MQSGMMWRLVSCVVCVFLGWQLGSVWAGAAGAAEPQDQVQIQVLFRPEECSRKSKKGDLINAHYDGFLEKDGSQFYCSRSDKQGHPQWFVLGVGQVIRGLDVGMMDMCAGEKRKVTVPSELAFGPTGKGPVPPNATVVFEVEVLSVSRGPRSMEAFGQIDLDKDRSLTKAEVTQSLPPFSNHSFSKRFELLKRN
;
A
#
# COMPACT_ATOMS: atom_id res chain seq x y z
N MET A 1 73.01 53.17 5.19
CA MET A 1 74.24 53.35 4.40
C MET A 1 74.32 52.19 3.42
N GLN A 2 74.50 52.52 2.13
CA GLN A 2 74.79 51.63 0.99
C GLN A 2 73.68 50.64 0.60
N SER A 3 73.30 50.38 -0.65
CA SER A 3 73.52 50.92 -2.00
C SER A 3 72.43 50.19 -2.83
N GLY A 4 71.64 50.82 -3.68
CA GLY A 4 72.08 51.15 -5.04
C GLY A 4 71.81 50.01 -6.04
N MET A 5 70.75 50.18 -6.84
CA MET A 5 70.77 50.11 -8.32
C MET A 5 70.76 48.77 -9.11
N MET A 6 69.87 48.80 -10.13
CA MET A 6 70.10 48.45 -11.55
C MET A 6 69.96 46.95 -11.93
N TRP A 7 69.26 46.48 -12.98
CA TRP A 7 68.89 46.97 -14.34
C TRP A 7 67.61 46.25 -14.84
N ARG A 8 66.65 46.91 -15.53
CA ARG A 8 66.44 46.99 -17.00
C ARG A 8 66.36 45.63 -17.74
N LEU A 9 65.17 45.19 -18.18
CA LEU A 9 64.52 45.39 -19.51
C LEU A 9 64.77 44.24 -20.52
N VAL A 10 63.76 43.39 -20.79
CA VAL A 10 63.43 42.76 -22.10
C VAL A 10 61.95 42.32 -22.01
N SER A 11 60.95 43.09 -22.46
CA SER A 11 60.40 43.25 -23.81
C SER A 11 59.74 42.02 -24.45
N CYS A 12 58.51 42.25 -24.91
CA CYS A 12 57.76 41.57 -25.98
C CYS A 12 57.08 40.19 -25.76
N VAL A 13 55.76 40.28 -25.52
CA VAL A 13 54.66 39.81 -26.42
C VAL A 13 54.70 38.34 -26.88
N VAL A 14 53.74 37.53 -26.39
CA VAL A 14 52.77 36.65 -27.10
C VAL A 14 52.28 35.55 -26.12
N CYS A 15 51.00 35.13 -26.28
CA CYS A 15 50.23 34.09 -25.57
C CYS A 15 49.31 34.66 -24.47
N VAL A 16 48.18 35.30 -24.85
CA VAL A 16 46.87 34.61 -24.96
C VAL A 16 46.58 33.76 -23.74
N PHE A 17 45.78 34.26 -22.79
CA PHE A 17 44.71 33.52 -22.09
C PHE A 17 43.91 34.52 -21.24
N LEU A 18 43.02 35.25 -21.92
CA LEU A 18 41.77 35.70 -21.33
C LEU A 18 40.94 34.44 -21.04
N GLY A 19 40.57 34.24 -19.79
CA GLY A 19 39.67 33.16 -19.37
C GLY A 19 39.39 33.32 -17.88
N TRP A 20 38.50 34.25 -17.53
CA TRP A 20 37.08 33.98 -17.31
C TRP A 20 36.79 33.81 -15.83
N GLN A 21 36.20 34.89 -15.31
CA GLN A 21 35.27 34.95 -14.21
C GLN A 21 34.69 33.58 -13.86
N LEU A 22 34.98 33.13 -12.63
CA LEU A 22 34.26 32.05 -11.98
C LEU A 22 32.81 32.51 -11.76
N GLY A 23 31.97 32.26 -12.77
CA GLY A 23 30.54 32.26 -12.63
C GLY A 23 30.17 31.13 -11.66
N SER A 24 29.68 31.50 -10.48
CA SER A 24 28.99 30.60 -9.58
C SER A 24 27.68 30.17 -10.25
N VAL A 25 27.76 29.16 -11.11
CA VAL A 25 26.61 28.40 -11.58
C VAL A 25 26.08 27.66 -10.36
N TRP A 26 25.04 28.21 -9.74
CA TRP A 26 24.18 27.47 -8.84
C TRP A 26 23.63 26.29 -9.64
N ALA A 27 24.20 25.11 -9.40
CA ALA A 27 23.64 23.86 -9.87
C ALA A 27 22.28 23.70 -9.19
N GLY A 28 21.22 23.96 -9.95
CA GLY A 28 19.88 23.51 -9.59
C GLY A 28 19.92 22.00 -9.46
N ALA A 29 19.84 21.51 -8.22
CA ALA A 29 19.50 20.13 -7.97
C ALA A 29 18.10 19.90 -8.55
N ALA A 30 18.04 19.35 -9.75
CA ALA A 30 16.85 18.67 -10.22
C ALA A 30 16.59 17.56 -9.19
N GLY A 31 15.60 17.79 -8.33
CA GLY A 31 15.07 16.75 -7.47
C GLY A 31 14.68 15.59 -8.37
N ALA A 32 15.44 14.50 -8.29
CA ALA A 32 14.98 13.23 -8.78
C ALA A 32 13.67 12.94 -8.04
N ALA A 33 12.55 13.06 -8.75
CA ALA A 33 11.27 12.59 -8.24
C ALA A 33 11.46 11.10 -7.91
N GLU A 34 11.39 10.76 -6.62
CA GLU A 34 11.38 9.37 -6.18
C GLU A 34 10.26 8.61 -6.90
N PRO A 35 10.43 7.31 -7.19
CA PRO A 35 9.48 6.57 -8.00
C PRO A 35 8.10 6.61 -7.33
N GLN A 36 7.16 7.31 -7.99
CA GLN A 36 5.77 7.47 -7.54
C GLN A 36 4.93 6.19 -7.74
N ASP A 37 5.56 5.03 -7.68
CA ASP A 37 4.92 3.71 -7.89
C ASP A 37 4.44 3.07 -6.59
N GLN A 38 4.71 3.71 -5.45
CA GLN A 38 4.31 3.18 -4.14
C GLN A 38 3.03 3.83 -3.64
N VAL A 39 2.11 2.99 -3.19
CA VAL A 39 0.91 3.41 -2.48
C VAL A 39 1.32 4.06 -1.16
N GLN A 40 0.89 5.30 -0.92
CA GLN A 40 1.13 5.94 0.37
C GLN A 40 0.01 5.58 1.33
N ILE A 41 0.37 4.98 2.46
CA ILE A 41 -0.58 4.49 3.47
C ILE A 41 -0.41 5.32 4.74
N GLN A 42 -1.47 6.02 5.13
CA GLN A 42 -1.54 6.75 6.38
C GLN A 42 -2.60 6.11 7.28
N VAL A 43 -2.20 5.68 8.48
CA VAL A 43 -3.14 5.12 9.46
C VAL A 43 -3.80 6.27 10.22
N LEU A 44 -5.12 6.40 10.05
CA LEU A 44 -5.90 7.45 10.70
C LEU A 44 -6.35 7.02 12.10
N PHE A 45 -6.75 5.76 12.23
CA PHE A 45 -7.22 5.20 13.48
C PHE A 45 -6.91 3.71 13.51
N ARG A 46 -6.39 3.22 14.63
CA ARG A 46 -6.15 1.79 14.87
C ARG A 46 -6.79 1.40 16.21
N PRO A 47 -7.61 0.35 16.24
CA PRO A 47 -8.16 -0.17 17.50
C PRO A 47 -7.05 -0.77 18.36
N GLU A 48 -7.20 -0.69 19.68
CA GLU A 48 -6.25 -1.28 20.64
C GLU A 48 -6.25 -2.81 20.57
N GLU A 49 -7.43 -3.40 20.37
CA GLU A 49 -7.59 -4.84 20.21
C GLU A 49 -7.58 -5.21 18.71
N CYS A 50 -6.58 -5.99 18.32
CA CYS A 50 -6.50 -6.56 16.98
C CYS A 50 -6.31 -8.08 17.07
N SER A 51 -7.42 -8.82 17.02
CA SER A 51 -7.41 -10.28 17.10
C SER A 51 -6.93 -10.94 15.79
N ARG A 52 -7.22 -10.31 14.64
CA ARG A 52 -6.85 -10.80 13.31
C ARG A 52 -6.48 -9.62 12.42
N LYS A 53 -5.36 -9.77 11.71
CA LYS A 53 -4.95 -8.89 10.62
C LYS A 53 -5.40 -9.45 9.28
N SER A 54 -5.82 -8.57 8.37
CA SER A 54 -6.13 -8.93 6.99
C SER A 54 -4.89 -9.43 6.26
N LYS A 55 -5.09 -10.44 5.42
CA LYS A 55 -4.06 -10.99 4.54
C LYS A 55 -4.68 -11.33 3.19
N LYS A 56 -3.84 -11.55 2.19
CA LYS A 56 -4.26 -12.04 0.88
C LYS A 56 -5.16 -13.27 1.02
N GLY A 57 -6.30 -13.25 0.33
CA GLY A 57 -7.30 -14.30 0.35
C GLY A 57 -8.31 -14.22 1.51
N ASP A 58 -8.18 -13.27 2.44
CA ASP A 58 -9.22 -13.03 3.44
C ASP A 58 -10.43 -12.32 2.81
N LEU A 59 -11.62 -12.62 3.34
CA LEU A 59 -12.86 -11.93 2.98
C LEU A 59 -13.04 -10.74 3.93
N ILE A 60 -13.08 -9.55 3.34
CA ILE A 60 -13.14 -8.26 4.04
C ILE A 60 -14.47 -7.59 3.77
N ASN A 61 -15.02 -6.98 4.81
CA ASN A 61 -16.10 -6.01 4.70
C ASN A 61 -15.57 -4.63 5.04
N ALA A 62 -15.71 -3.68 4.12
CA ALA A 62 -15.18 -2.34 4.33
C ALA A 62 -16.08 -1.26 3.71
N HIS A 63 -16.04 -0.08 4.32
CA HIS A 63 -16.39 1.17 3.66
C HIS A 63 -15.15 1.78 3.03
N TYR A 64 -15.32 2.36 1.85
CA TYR A 64 -14.28 3.14 1.22
C TYR A 64 -14.87 4.26 0.39
N ASP A 65 -14.30 5.44 0.54
CA ASP A 65 -14.73 6.66 -0.12
C ASP A 65 -13.54 7.21 -0.92
N GLY A 66 -13.80 7.55 -2.19
CA GLY A 66 -12.78 7.87 -3.17
C GLY A 66 -12.82 9.35 -3.58
N PHE A 67 -11.66 9.97 -3.58
CA PHE A 67 -11.46 11.39 -3.89
C PHE A 67 -10.34 11.56 -4.93
N LEU A 68 -10.46 12.57 -5.77
CA LEU A 68 -9.36 12.98 -6.66
C LEU A 68 -8.33 13.77 -5.85
N GLU A 69 -7.04 13.44 -5.98
CA GLU A 69 -5.98 14.13 -5.23
C GLU A 69 -5.87 15.61 -5.64
N LYS A 70 -6.07 15.90 -6.93
CA LYS A 70 -5.85 17.23 -7.53
C LYS A 70 -6.78 18.31 -6.98
N ASP A 71 -8.05 18.00 -6.80
CA ASP A 71 -9.09 18.97 -6.43
C ASP A 71 -9.87 18.57 -5.16
N GLY A 72 -9.62 17.38 -4.61
CA GLY A 72 -10.35 16.84 -3.46
C GLY A 72 -11.79 16.44 -3.77
N SER A 73 -12.21 16.45 -5.04
CA SER A 73 -13.58 16.10 -5.41
C SER A 73 -13.85 14.62 -5.13
N GLN A 74 -14.99 14.35 -4.49
CA GLN A 74 -15.41 12.98 -4.21
C GLN A 74 -16.05 12.38 -5.46
N PHE A 75 -15.50 11.25 -5.92
CA PHE A 75 -15.99 10.55 -7.11
C PHE A 75 -16.73 9.26 -6.78
N TYR A 76 -16.55 8.74 -5.56
CA TYR A 76 -17.20 7.53 -5.08
C TYR A 76 -17.39 7.60 -3.56
N CYS A 77 -18.54 7.14 -3.06
CA CYS A 77 -18.81 7.05 -1.64
C CYS A 77 -19.61 5.79 -1.35
N SER A 78 -18.99 4.85 -0.63
CA SER A 78 -19.66 3.60 -0.26
C SER A 78 -20.94 3.82 0.54
N ARG A 79 -21.00 4.91 1.32
CA ARG A 79 -22.15 5.23 2.19
C ARG A 79 -23.34 5.80 1.43
N SER A 80 -23.14 6.52 0.31
CA SER A 80 -24.24 6.98 -0.54
C SER A 80 -24.57 5.98 -1.63
N ASP A 81 -23.55 5.46 -2.32
CA ASP A 81 -23.72 4.74 -3.57
C ASP A 81 -24.23 3.31 -3.37
N LYS A 82 -24.09 2.76 -2.15
CA LYS A 82 -24.54 1.42 -1.76
C LYS A 82 -25.63 1.43 -0.70
N GLN A 83 -26.45 2.48 -0.64
CA GLN A 83 -27.53 2.61 0.36
C GLN A 83 -26.99 2.50 1.80
N GLY A 84 -25.76 2.96 2.04
CA GLY A 84 -25.11 2.86 3.36
C GLY A 84 -24.47 1.52 3.67
N HIS A 85 -24.52 0.53 2.78
CA HIS A 85 -23.97 -0.80 3.06
C HIS A 85 -22.48 -0.92 2.73
N PRO A 86 -21.67 -1.50 3.63
CA PRO A 86 -20.27 -1.80 3.35
C PRO A 86 -20.15 -2.93 2.33
N GLN A 87 -19.07 -2.91 1.56
CA GLN A 87 -18.86 -3.87 0.47
C GLN A 87 -18.02 -5.06 0.95
N TRP A 88 -18.44 -6.26 0.56
CA TRP A 88 -17.67 -7.49 0.72
C TRP A 88 -16.80 -7.74 -0.51
N PHE A 89 -15.52 -8.08 -0.29
CA PHE A 89 -14.59 -8.51 -1.33
C PHE A 89 -13.47 -9.36 -0.73
N VAL A 90 -12.81 -10.16 -1.58
CA VAL A 90 -11.63 -10.95 -1.22
C VAL A 90 -10.39 -10.10 -1.45
N LEU A 91 -9.55 -9.97 -0.44
CA LEU A 91 -8.35 -9.12 -0.49
C LEU A 91 -7.24 -9.75 -1.33
N GLY A 92 -6.61 -8.94 -2.20
CA GLY A 92 -5.40 -9.32 -2.91
C GLY A 92 -5.61 -10.26 -4.09
N VAL A 93 -6.84 -10.34 -4.61
CA VAL A 93 -7.20 -11.11 -5.81
C VAL A 93 -7.71 -10.21 -6.95
N GLY A 94 -7.57 -8.88 -6.83
CA GLY A 94 -7.95 -7.94 -7.90
C GLY A 94 -9.46 -7.69 -8.03
N GLN A 95 -10.24 -7.92 -6.96
CA GLN A 95 -11.66 -7.50 -6.92
C GLN A 95 -11.83 -5.98 -6.73
N VAL A 96 -10.80 -5.32 -6.21
CA VAL A 96 -10.66 -3.86 -6.13
C VAL A 96 -9.40 -3.42 -6.87
N ILE A 97 -9.19 -2.11 -7.01
CA ILE A 97 -7.96 -1.60 -7.63
C ILE A 97 -6.72 -2.07 -6.86
N ARG A 98 -5.62 -2.28 -7.58
CA ARG A 98 -4.36 -2.81 -7.01
C ARG A 98 -3.89 -2.02 -5.79
N GLY A 99 -4.01 -0.70 -5.84
CA GLY A 99 -3.58 0.16 -4.73
C GLY A 99 -4.36 -0.07 -3.44
N LEU A 100 -5.66 -0.35 -3.54
CA LEU A 100 -6.49 -0.70 -2.38
C LEU A 100 -6.17 -2.10 -1.86
N ASP A 101 -5.95 -3.07 -2.75
CA ASP A 101 -5.50 -4.41 -2.38
C ASP A 101 -4.21 -4.36 -1.55
N VAL A 102 -3.25 -3.50 -1.92
CA VAL A 102 -2.01 -3.27 -1.16
C VAL A 102 -2.27 -2.47 0.12
N GLY A 103 -3.05 -1.38 0.04
CA GLY A 103 -3.31 -0.48 1.16
C GLY A 103 -4.06 -1.11 2.33
N MET A 104 -4.86 -2.14 2.05
CA MET A 104 -5.67 -2.86 3.03
C MET A 104 -5.01 -4.13 3.57
N MET A 105 -3.76 -4.42 3.22
CA MET A 105 -2.98 -5.48 3.88
C MET A 105 -2.67 -5.12 5.33
N ASP A 106 -2.61 -6.13 6.20
CA ASP A 106 -2.28 -5.99 7.62
C ASP A 106 -3.18 -4.99 8.38
N MET A 107 -4.45 -4.88 7.98
CA MET A 107 -5.47 -4.08 8.68
C MET A 107 -6.23 -4.90 9.71
N CYS A 108 -6.59 -4.25 10.80
CA CYS A 108 -7.48 -4.80 11.83
C CYS A 108 -8.94 -4.41 11.57
N ALA A 109 -9.90 -5.21 12.04
CA ALA A 109 -11.30 -4.80 12.06
C ALA A 109 -11.49 -3.58 12.96
N GLY A 110 -12.13 -2.53 12.44
CA GLY A 110 -12.26 -1.21 13.05
C GLY A 110 -11.17 -0.21 12.64
N GLU A 111 -10.13 -0.62 11.92
CA GLU A 111 -9.04 0.27 11.50
C GLU A 111 -9.47 1.20 10.35
N LYS A 112 -9.00 2.45 10.40
CA LYS A 112 -9.19 3.46 9.35
C LYS A 112 -7.86 3.89 8.76
N ARG A 113 -7.78 3.94 7.44
CA ARG A 113 -6.59 4.40 6.71
C ARG A 113 -6.96 5.38 5.61
N LYS A 114 -6.03 6.27 5.31
CA LYS A 114 -6.00 7.07 4.09
C LYS A 114 -4.96 6.48 3.16
N VAL A 115 -5.35 6.17 1.94
CA VAL A 115 -4.54 5.45 0.96
C VAL A 115 -4.46 6.31 -0.30
N THR A 116 -3.31 6.92 -0.56
CA THR A 116 -3.05 7.66 -1.80
C THR A 116 -2.49 6.69 -2.82
N VAL A 117 -3.20 6.54 -3.94
CA VAL A 117 -2.90 5.55 -4.98
C VAL A 117 -2.52 6.29 -6.28
N PRO A 118 -1.29 6.09 -6.78
CA PRO A 118 -0.89 6.64 -8.08
C PRO A 118 -1.68 5.99 -9.20
N SER A 119 -1.78 6.68 -10.34
CA SER A 119 -2.68 6.26 -11.42
C SER A 119 -2.43 4.83 -11.91
N GLU A 120 -1.16 4.40 -11.99
CA GLU A 120 -0.77 3.06 -12.44
C GLU A 120 -1.33 1.92 -11.58
N LEU A 121 -1.58 2.19 -10.29
CA LEU A 121 -2.18 1.25 -9.33
C LEU A 121 -3.69 1.45 -9.15
N ALA A 122 -4.26 2.45 -9.82
CA ALA A 122 -5.67 2.80 -9.78
C ALA A 122 -6.37 2.55 -11.12
N PHE A 123 -6.55 3.60 -11.94
CA PHE A 123 -7.33 3.57 -13.18
C PHE A 123 -6.49 3.81 -14.44
N GLY A 124 -5.19 4.05 -14.28
CA GLY A 124 -4.21 4.18 -15.36
C GLY A 124 -4.51 5.30 -16.37
N PRO A 125 -3.96 5.20 -17.59
CA PRO A 125 -4.08 6.23 -18.61
C PRO A 125 -5.49 6.36 -19.19
N THR A 126 -6.38 5.40 -18.96
CA THR A 126 -7.75 5.45 -19.47
C THR A 126 -8.68 6.22 -18.54
N GLY A 127 -8.41 6.21 -17.23
CA GLY A 127 -9.37 6.70 -16.23
C GLY A 127 -10.62 5.82 -16.14
N LYS A 128 -11.63 6.26 -15.40
CA LYS A 128 -12.92 5.56 -15.28
C LYS A 128 -14.04 6.48 -14.77
N GLY A 129 -15.10 6.63 -15.56
CA GLY A 129 -16.27 7.42 -15.19
C GLY A 129 -15.89 8.86 -14.80
N PRO A 130 -16.12 9.30 -13.55
CA PRO A 130 -15.72 10.64 -13.07
C PRO A 130 -14.20 10.81 -12.87
N VAL A 131 -13.41 9.73 -12.89
CA VAL A 131 -11.95 9.80 -12.68
C VAL A 131 -11.23 10.02 -14.00
N PRO A 132 -10.47 11.12 -14.16
CA PRO A 132 -9.78 11.41 -15.40
C PRO A 132 -8.57 10.48 -15.65
N PRO A 133 -8.09 10.41 -16.91
CA PRO A 133 -6.82 9.78 -17.28
C PRO A 133 -5.65 10.19 -16.40
N ASN A 134 -4.78 9.24 -16.04
CA ASN A 134 -3.54 9.49 -15.28
C ASN A 134 -3.76 10.20 -13.93
N ALA A 135 -4.96 10.11 -13.36
CA ALA A 135 -5.26 10.74 -12.07
C ALA A 135 -4.75 9.92 -10.89
N THR A 136 -4.12 10.59 -9.93
CA THR A 136 -3.90 10.08 -8.58
C THR A 136 -5.18 10.22 -7.78
N VAL A 137 -5.50 9.16 -7.02
CA VAL A 137 -6.73 9.08 -6.24
C VAL A 137 -6.40 8.81 -4.78
N VAL A 138 -7.23 9.33 -3.90
CA VAL A 138 -7.11 9.17 -2.45
C VAL A 138 -8.33 8.42 -1.97
N PHE A 139 -8.11 7.36 -1.21
CA PHE A 139 -9.18 6.59 -0.59
C PHE A 139 -9.11 6.69 0.92
N GLU A 140 -10.26 6.96 1.54
CA GLU A 140 -10.44 6.76 2.97
C GLU A 140 -11.15 5.43 3.17
N VAL A 141 -10.50 4.50 3.86
CA VAL A 141 -10.99 3.13 4.06
C VAL A 141 -11.24 2.87 5.54
N GLU A 142 -12.33 2.18 5.83
CA GLU A 142 -12.69 1.67 7.16
C GLU A 142 -13.03 0.19 7.02
N VAL A 143 -12.20 -0.67 7.60
CA VAL A 143 -12.45 -2.12 7.62
C VAL A 143 -13.37 -2.43 8.78
N LEU A 144 -14.52 -3.04 8.53
CA LEU A 144 -15.49 -3.42 9.56
C LEU A 144 -15.33 -4.86 10.02
N SER A 145 -14.95 -5.75 9.11
CA SER A 145 -14.78 -7.18 9.42
C SER A 145 -13.69 -7.82 8.56
N VAL A 146 -12.92 -8.71 9.18
CA VAL A 146 -11.91 -9.54 8.54
C VAL A 146 -12.21 -10.99 8.88
N SER A 147 -12.51 -11.79 7.86
CA SER A 147 -12.82 -13.20 7.99
C SER A 147 -11.96 -14.04 7.05
N ARG A 148 -11.86 -15.34 7.32
CA ARG A 148 -11.20 -16.25 6.36
C ARG A 148 -12.02 -16.22 5.07
N GLY A 149 -11.36 -15.98 3.95
CA GLY A 149 -12.04 -15.99 2.67
C GLY A 149 -12.53 -17.36 2.27
N PRO A 150 -13.25 -17.44 1.13
CA PRO A 150 -13.68 -18.71 0.58
C PRO A 150 -12.46 -19.61 0.40
N ARG A 151 -12.63 -20.93 0.61
CA ARG A 151 -11.53 -21.89 0.41
C ARG A 151 -11.03 -21.76 -1.02
N SER A 152 -9.81 -21.28 -1.17
CA SER A 152 -9.19 -21.05 -2.46
C SER A 152 -8.55 -22.33 -2.98
N MET A 153 -8.33 -22.41 -4.30
CA MET A 153 -7.62 -23.55 -4.90
C MET A 153 -6.16 -23.62 -4.41
N GLU A 154 -5.56 -22.49 -4.02
CA GLU A 154 -4.24 -22.47 -3.39
C GLU A 154 -4.27 -23.15 -2.02
N ALA A 155 -5.30 -22.91 -1.21
CA ALA A 155 -5.46 -23.59 0.07
C ALA A 155 -5.68 -25.09 -0.13
N PHE A 156 -6.44 -25.49 -1.16
CA PHE A 156 -6.61 -26.89 -1.53
C PHE A 156 -5.26 -27.54 -1.86
N GLY A 157 -4.46 -26.92 -2.73
CA GLY A 157 -3.14 -27.45 -3.13
C GLY A 157 -2.09 -27.48 -2.01
N GLN A 158 -2.33 -26.81 -0.88
CA GLN A 158 -1.48 -26.93 0.32
C GLN A 158 -1.88 -28.11 1.21
N ILE A 159 -3.15 -28.53 1.15
CA ILE A 159 -3.69 -29.62 1.96
C ILE A 159 -3.57 -30.95 1.21
N ASP A 160 -3.77 -30.94 -0.11
CA ASP A 160 -3.57 -32.06 -1.02
C ASP A 160 -2.06 -32.33 -1.17
N LEU A 161 -1.51 -33.21 -0.32
CA LEU A 161 -0.07 -33.45 -0.20
C LEU A 161 0.43 -34.38 -1.32
N ASP A 162 -0.43 -35.29 -1.78
CA ASP A 162 -0.11 -36.26 -2.84
C ASP A 162 -0.52 -35.79 -4.25
N LYS A 163 -1.22 -34.65 -4.34
CA LYS A 163 -1.66 -33.98 -5.58
C LYS A 163 -2.66 -34.81 -6.38
N ASP A 164 -3.45 -35.66 -5.72
CA ASP A 164 -4.45 -36.51 -6.36
C ASP A 164 -5.76 -35.78 -6.69
N ARG A 165 -5.86 -34.48 -6.35
CA ARG A 165 -7.05 -33.61 -6.50
C ARG A 165 -8.24 -34.04 -5.64
N SER A 166 -7.99 -34.85 -4.62
CA SER A 166 -8.90 -35.21 -3.56
C SER A 166 -8.34 -34.74 -2.22
N LEU A 167 -9.14 -34.82 -1.16
CA LEU A 167 -8.67 -34.59 0.20
C LEU A 167 -9.07 -35.77 1.06
N THR A 168 -8.07 -36.54 1.48
CA THR A 168 -8.27 -37.63 2.43
C THR A 168 -8.44 -37.08 3.85
N LYS A 169 -9.05 -37.88 4.74
CA LYS A 169 -9.19 -37.52 6.16
C LYS A 169 -7.82 -37.27 6.81
N ALA A 170 -6.77 -37.99 6.39
CA ALA A 170 -5.42 -37.83 6.93
C ALA A 170 -4.85 -36.44 6.62
N GLU A 171 -4.93 -36.01 5.36
CA GLU A 171 -4.45 -34.70 4.89
C GLU A 171 -5.19 -33.53 5.55
N VAL A 172 -6.52 -33.65 5.65
CA VAL A 172 -7.34 -32.66 6.35
C VAL A 172 -6.97 -32.62 7.83
N THR A 173 -6.81 -33.78 8.48
CA THR A 173 -6.49 -33.85 9.91
C THR A 173 -5.11 -33.29 10.22
N GLN A 174 -4.14 -33.51 9.34
CA GLN A 174 -2.79 -32.95 9.46
C GLN A 174 -2.77 -31.43 9.33
N SER A 175 -3.68 -30.87 8.53
CA SER A 175 -3.77 -29.43 8.28
C SER A 175 -4.60 -28.67 9.34
N LEU A 176 -5.45 -29.37 10.09
CA LEU A 176 -6.21 -28.77 11.18
C LEU A 176 -5.33 -28.66 12.42
N PRO A 177 -5.36 -27.52 13.14
CA PRO A 177 -4.72 -27.45 14.45
C PRO A 177 -5.32 -28.53 15.37
N PRO A 178 -4.55 -29.11 16.30
CA PRO A 178 -5.11 -30.07 17.25
C PRO A 178 -6.31 -29.42 17.91
N PHE A 179 -7.47 -30.09 17.86
CA PHE A 179 -8.68 -29.62 18.54
C PHE A 179 -8.33 -29.52 20.03
N SER A 180 -8.01 -28.30 20.49
CA SER A 180 -7.81 -28.06 21.89
C SER A 180 -9.17 -28.22 22.56
N ASN A 181 -9.33 -29.31 23.30
CA ASN A 181 -10.53 -29.65 24.08
C ASN A 181 -10.90 -28.58 25.13
N HIS A 182 -10.11 -27.50 25.25
CA HIS A 182 -10.27 -26.46 26.25
C HIS A 182 -11.49 -25.55 26.04
N SER A 183 -11.93 -25.32 24.80
CA SER A 183 -13.10 -24.46 24.53
C SER A 183 -14.43 -25.22 24.63
N PHE A 184 -14.43 -26.51 24.29
CA PHE A 184 -15.62 -27.36 24.39
C PHE A 184 -15.95 -27.72 25.84
N SER A 185 -14.93 -28.03 26.66
CA SER A 185 -15.13 -28.38 28.07
C SER A 185 -15.79 -27.24 28.87
N LYS A 186 -15.32 -25.99 28.73
CA LYS A 186 -15.92 -24.84 29.45
C LYS A 186 -17.36 -24.56 29.03
N ARG A 187 -17.71 -24.75 27.76
CA ARG A 187 -19.08 -24.51 27.26
C ARG A 187 -20.04 -25.64 27.64
N PHE A 188 -19.54 -26.88 27.69
CA PHE A 188 -20.32 -28.03 28.17
C PHE A 188 -20.52 -27.99 29.70
N GLU A 189 -19.53 -27.52 30.45
CA GLU A 189 -19.63 -27.26 31.90
C GLU A 189 -20.64 -26.15 32.24
N LEU A 190 -20.73 -25.09 31.42
CA LEU A 190 -21.73 -24.04 31.60
C LEU A 190 -23.15 -24.51 31.27
N LEU A 191 -23.31 -25.46 30.34
CA LEU A 191 -24.61 -26.02 29.99
C LEU A 191 -25.10 -27.10 30.96
N LYS A 192 -24.20 -27.72 31.74
CA LYS A 192 -24.55 -28.66 32.81
C LYS A 192 -24.90 -28.00 34.15
N ARG A 193 -24.82 -26.67 34.22
CA ARG A 193 -25.08 -25.89 35.45
C ARG A 193 -26.50 -25.30 35.53
N ASN A 194 -27.39 -25.68 34.61
CA ASN A 194 -28.83 -25.44 34.67
C ASN A 194 -29.58 -26.77 34.70
#